data_AF-A0A7J4FJA5-F1
#
_entry.id   AF-A0A7J4FJA5-F1
#
_cell.length_a   1.000
_cell.length_b   1.000
_cell.length_c   1.000
_cell.angle_alpha   90.00
_cell.angle_beta   90.00
_cell.angle_gamma   90.00
#
_symmetry.space_group_name_H-M   'P 1'
#
loop_
_entity.id
_entity.type
_entity.pdbx_description
1 polymer ?
#
loop_
_entity_poly.entity_id
_entity_poly.type
_entity_poly.pdbx_seq_one_letter_code
_entity_poly.pdbx_strand_id
1 'polypeptide(L)'
;RRISLLSKLREEVFIAKKSNIPIILSSGTNNASLLRKPEDYVSLGYLFGLDLNDAKKAISENPKEIIERNRRKLSPNYVAPGVYVIRRGKNCPDR
;
A
#
# COMPACT_ATOMS: atom_id res chain seq x y z
N ARG A 1 -10.76 -21.05 15.44
CA ARG A 1 -9.96 -19.80 15.29
C ARG A 1 -9.69 -19.41 13.83
N ARG A 2 -9.14 -20.30 12.97
CA ARG A 2 -8.86 -20.00 11.54
C ARG A 2 -10.09 -19.60 10.70
N ILE A 3 -11.23 -20.27 10.93
CA ILE A 3 -12.49 -19.98 10.20
C ILE A 3 -12.99 -18.56 10.49
N SER A 4 -12.95 -18.12 11.75
CA SER A 4 -13.37 -16.77 12.16
C SER A 4 -12.47 -15.69 11.55
N LEU A 5 -11.16 -15.91 11.50
CA LEU A 5 -10.23 -14.98 10.84
C LEU A 5 -10.55 -14.83 9.35
N LEU A 6 -10.71 -15.95 8.62
CA LEU A 6 -11.05 -15.90 7.20
C LEU A 6 -12.40 -15.22 6.94
N SER A 7 -13.39 -15.49 7.81
CA SER A 7 -14.69 -14.82 7.73
C SER A 7 -14.56 -13.31 7.91
N LYS A 8 -13.76 -12.85 8.87
CA LYS A 8 -13.54 -11.42 9.08
C LYS A 8 -12.76 -10.78 7.94
N LEU A 9 -11.72 -11.44 7.44
CA LEU A 9 -10.97 -10.97 6.26
C LEU A 9 -11.87 -10.79 5.03
N ARG A 10 -12.82 -11.71 4.79
CA ARG A 10 -13.80 -11.56 3.71
C ARG A 10 -14.68 -10.33 3.89
N GLU A 11 -15.15 -10.07 5.11
CA GLU A 11 -15.96 -8.90 5.44
C GLU A 11 -15.18 -7.61 5.20
N GLU A 12 -13.94 -7.53 5.70
CA GLU A 12 -13.07 -6.35 5.51
C GLU A 12 -12.73 -6.11 4.03
N VAL A 13 -12.42 -7.17 3.27
CA VAL A 13 -12.17 -7.07 1.83
C VAL A 13 -13.40 -6.58 1.08
N PHE A 14 -14.59 -7.07 1.45
CA PHE A 14 -15.84 -6.62 0.86
C PHE A 14 -16.08 -5.12 1.11
N ILE A 15 -15.88 -4.65 2.34
CA ILE A 15 -16.02 -3.24 2.70
C ILE A 15 -14.99 -2.40 1.96
N ALA A 16 -13.72 -2.80 1.97
CA ALA A 16 -12.63 -2.08 1.30
C ALA A 16 -12.88 -1.94 -0.21
N LYS A 17 -13.31 -3.02 -0.89
CA LYS A 17 -13.68 -2.99 -2.31
C LYS A 17 -14.85 -2.05 -2.56
N LYS A 18 -15.92 -2.12 -1.75
CA LYS A 18 -17.10 -1.25 -1.88
C LYS A 18 -16.75 0.24 -1.69
N SER A 19 -15.77 0.53 -0.83
CA SER A 19 -15.30 1.88 -0.53
C SER A 19 -14.12 2.35 -1.39
N ASN A 20 -13.69 1.57 -2.39
CA ASN A 20 -12.51 1.86 -3.22
C ASN A 20 -11.23 2.13 -2.41
N ILE A 21 -11.07 1.41 -1.29
CA ILE A 21 -9.86 1.50 -0.46
C ILE A 21 -8.81 0.53 -1.01
N PRO A 22 -7.57 0.97 -1.25
CA PRO A 22 -6.51 0.10 -1.74
C PRO A 22 -6.15 -0.95 -0.68
N ILE A 23 -6.17 -2.23 -1.09
CA ILE A 23 -5.80 -3.36 -0.25
C ILE A 23 -4.32 -3.69 -0.47
N ILE A 24 -3.60 -4.05 0.60
CA ILE A 24 -2.21 -4.50 0.54
C ILE A 24 -2.10 -5.86 1.20
N LEU A 25 -1.36 -6.78 0.57
CA LEU A 25 -0.99 -8.06 1.17
C LEU A 25 0.48 -8.03 1.59
N SER A 26 0.74 -8.50 2.81
CA SER A 26 2.09 -8.60 3.37
C SER A 26 2.24 -9.90 4.12
N SER A 27 3.45 -10.45 4.12
CA SER A 27 3.82 -11.64 4.89
C SER A 27 3.75 -11.41 6.40
N GLY A 28 3.91 -10.15 6.84
CA GLY A 28 3.96 -9.78 8.26
C GLY A 28 5.05 -10.50 9.06
N THR A 29 6.05 -11.09 8.39
CA THR A 29 7.05 -11.94 9.03
C THR A 29 8.35 -11.21 9.30
N ASN A 30 9.06 -11.61 10.35
CA ASN A 30 10.41 -11.19 10.69
C ASN A 30 11.48 -12.24 10.29
N ASN A 31 11.07 -13.36 9.68
CA ASN A 31 11.97 -14.45 9.31
C ASN A 31 11.85 -14.81 7.82
N ALA A 32 12.99 -14.83 7.13
CA ALA A 32 13.06 -15.16 5.70
C ALA A 32 12.51 -16.56 5.36
N SER A 33 12.60 -17.55 6.26
CA SER A 33 12.07 -18.90 6.01
C SER A 33 10.54 -18.97 5.93
N LEU A 34 9.86 -17.94 6.45
CA LEU A 34 8.40 -17.84 6.44
C LEU A 34 7.86 -17.04 5.24
N LEU A 35 8.74 -16.50 4.40
CA LEU A 35 8.33 -15.86 3.15
C LEU A 35 7.72 -16.87 2.18
N ARG A 36 6.86 -16.37 1.31
CA ARG A 36 6.25 -17.11 0.21
C ARG A 36 6.48 -16.38 -1.09
N LYS A 37 6.32 -17.09 -2.20
CA LYS A 37 6.41 -16.45 -3.51
C LYS A 37 5.22 -15.49 -3.68
N PRO A 38 5.38 -14.39 -4.44
CA PRO A 38 4.28 -13.46 -4.71
C PRO A 38 3.01 -14.16 -5.23
N GLU A 39 3.18 -15.18 -6.08
CA GLU A 39 2.09 -15.97 -6.65
C GLU A 39 1.30 -16.74 -5.58
N ASP A 40 1.97 -17.22 -4.53
CA ASP A 40 1.31 -17.90 -3.41
C ASP A 40 0.39 -16.93 -2.64
N TYR A 41 0.80 -15.67 -2.48
CA TYR A 41 -0.04 -14.63 -1.86
C TYR A 41 -1.24 -14.28 -2.75
N VAL A 42 -1.04 -14.23 -4.06
CA VAL A 42 -2.13 -14.01 -5.02
C VAL A 42 -3.15 -15.15 -4.91
N SER A 43 -2.70 -16.40 -4.89
CA SER A 43 -3.55 -17.57 -4.68
C SER A 43 -4.27 -17.53 -3.32
N LEU A 44 -3.60 -17.07 -2.26
CA LEU A 44 -4.21 -16.90 -0.94
C LEU A 44 -5.31 -15.83 -0.96
N GLY A 45 -5.15 -14.79 -1.77
CA GLY A 45 -6.11 -13.70 -2.00
C GLY A 45 -7.54 -14.16 -2.25
N TYR A 46 -7.68 -15.24 -3.03
CA TYR A 46 -8.98 -15.82 -3.37
C TYR A 46 -9.75 -16.31 -2.13
N LEU A 47 -9.05 -16.80 -1.10
CA LEU A 47 -9.71 -17.32 0.10
C LEU A 47 -10.51 -16.25 0.81
N PHE A 48 -10.12 -14.98 0.71
CA PHE A 48 -10.79 -13.85 1.35
C PHE A 48 -11.44 -12.88 0.38
N GLY A 49 -11.72 -13.32 -0.86
CA GLY A 49 -12.62 -12.60 -1.79
C GLY A 49 -11.95 -11.60 -2.73
N LEU A 50 -10.62 -11.67 -2.88
CA LEU A 50 -9.94 -10.96 -3.98
C LEU A 50 -10.02 -11.77 -5.26
N ASP A 51 -10.23 -11.09 -6.39
CA ASP A 51 -10.00 -11.66 -7.71
C ASP A 51 -8.51 -11.59 -8.08
N LEU A 52 -8.15 -12.21 -9.21
CA LEU A 52 -6.75 -12.29 -9.66
C LEU A 52 -6.09 -10.92 -9.78
N ASN A 53 -6.83 -9.95 -10.33
CA ASN A 53 -6.29 -8.63 -10.66
C ASN A 53 -6.08 -7.83 -9.38
N ASP A 54 -7.09 -7.81 -8.50
CA ASP A 54 -7.01 -7.14 -7.21
C ASP A 54 -5.91 -7.74 -6.32
N ALA A 55 -5.79 -9.08 -6.30
CA ALA A 55 -4.76 -9.76 -5.54
C ALA A 55 -3.35 -9.44 -6.05
N LYS A 56 -3.14 -9.36 -7.38
CA LYS A 56 -1.87 -8.91 -7.97
C LYS A 56 -1.56 -7.47 -7.60
N LYS A 57 -2.53 -6.57 -7.71
CA LYS A 57 -2.36 -5.16 -7.33
C LYS A 57 -2.00 -4.98 -5.86
N ALA A 58 -2.58 -5.80 -4.99
CA ALA A 58 -2.34 -5.73 -3.55
C ALA A 58 -0.90 -6.03 -3.13
N ILE A 59 -0.12 -6.75 -3.94
CA ILE A 59 1.30 -7.03 -3.68
C ILE A 59 2.25 -6.17 -4.52
N SER A 60 1.76 -5.45 -5.53
CA SER A 60 2.60 -4.75 -6.51
C SER A 60 2.25 -3.26 -6.63
N GLU A 61 1.26 -2.87 -7.43
CA GLU A 61 0.99 -1.44 -7.68
C GLU A 61 0.54 -0.68 -6.42
N ASN A 62 -0.41 -1.22 -5.64
CA ASN A 62 -0.96 -0.54 -4.47
C ASN A 62 0.12 -0.16 -3.43
N PRO A 63 0.98 -1.09 -2.96
CA PRO A 63 2.05 -0.72 -2.04
C PRO A 63 3.07 0.23 -2.67
N LYS A 64 3.38 0.07 -3.97
CA LYS A 64 4.32 0.95 -4.68
C LYS A 64 3.83 2.40 -4.72
N GLU A 65 2.57 2.64 -5.05
CA GLU A 65 1.99 3.99 -5.08
C GLU A 65 2.04 4.67 -3.71
N ILE A 66 1.76 3.92 -2.64
CA ILE A 66 1.83 4.43 -1.27
C ILE A 66 3.26 4.79 -0.89
N ILE A 67 4.23 3.92 -1.23
CA ILE A 67 5.66 4.17 -0.98
C ILE A 67 6.11 5.43 -1.72
N GLU A 68 5.80 5.57 -3.00
CA GLU A 68 6.20 6.72 -3.81
C GLU A 68 5.53 8.02 -3.34
N ARG A 69 4.28 7.96 -2.89
CA ARG A 69 3.63 9.10 -2.22
C ARG A 69 4.35 9.48 -0.93
N ASN A 70 4.72 8.51 -0.11
CA ASN A 70 5.40 8.76 1.17
C ASN A 70 6.82 9.27 0.98
N ARG A 71 7.57 8.74 0.00
CA ARG A 71 8.89 9.27 -0.38
C ARG A 71 8.83 10.73 -0.82
N ARG A 72 7.81 11.10 -1.60
CA ARG A 72 7.58 12.51 -1.97
C ARG A 72 7.31 13.39 -0.74
N LYS A 73 6.51 12.93 0.22
CA LYS A 73 6.24 13.67 1.47
C LYS A 73 7.47 13.84 2.35
N LEU A 74 8.38 12.87 2.34
CA LEU A 74 9.65 12.92 3.09
C LEU A 74 10.71 13.81 2.41
N SER A 75 10.46 14.27 1.19
CA SER A 75 11.36 15.20 0.51
C SER A 75 11.44 16.50 1.30
N PRO A 76 12.65 17.09 1.46
CA PRO A 76 12.78 18.40 2.09
C PRO A 76 12.04 19.50 1.31
N ASN A 77 11.69 19.26 0.05
CA ASN A 77 10.97 20.22 -0.79
C ASN A 77 9.45 20.10 -0.65
N TYR A 78 8.92 19.10 0.07
CA TYR A 78 7.49 18.98 0.30
C TYR A 78 7.03 19.94 1.40
N VAL A 79 5.94 20.68 1.14
CA VAL A 79 5.32 21.57 2.14
C VAL A 79 3.94 21.04 2.51
N ALA A 80 3.09 20.79 1.51
CA ALA A 80 1.72 20.31 1.66
C ALA A 80 1.30 19.52 0.41
N PRO A 81 0.18 18.76 0.42
CA PRO A 81 -0.31 18.09 -0.78
C PRO A 81 -0.44 19.06 -1.96
N GLY A 82 0.27 18.77 -3.06
CA GLY A 82 0.30 19.62 -4.26
C GLY A 82 1.27 20.80 -4.21
N VAL A 83 1.93 21.06 -3.07
CA VAL A 83 2.83 22.21 -2.89
C VAL A 83 4.26 21.72 -2.64
N TYR A 84 5.16 22.11 -3.54
CA TYR A 84 6.58 21.76 -3.47
C TYR A 84 7.46 22.98 -3.73
N VAL A 85 8.58 23.06 -2.99
CA VAL A 85 9.61 24.09 -3.19
C VAL A 85 10.44 23.73 -4.42
N ILE A 86 10.31 24.52 -5.49
CA ILE A 86 11.08 24.35 -6.73
C ILE A 86 12.43 25.09 -6.63
N ARG A 87 12.45 26.25 -5.98
CA ARG A 87 13.67 27.04 -5.76
C ARG A 87 13.64 27.67 -4.37
N ARG A 88 14.73 27.52 -3.61
CA ARG A 88 14.97 28.30 -2.39
C ARG A 88 15.80 29.51 -2.76
N GLY A 89 15.31 30.72 -2.49
CA GLY A 89 16.12 31.92 -2.61
C GLY A 89 17.20 31.89 -1.54
N LYS A 90 18.45 31.56 -1.90
CA LYS A 90 19.58 31.70 -0.97
C LYS A 90 20.08 33.14 -0.85
N ASN A 91 19.63 34.06 -1.72
CA ASN A 91 20.04 35.47 -1.77
C ASN A 91 18.87 36.35 -2.26
N CYS A 92 17.78 36.47 -1.50
CA CYS A 92 16.85 37.58 -1.75
C CYS A 92 17.45 38.82 -1.06
N PRO A 93 17.90 39.85 -1.79
CA PRO A 93 18.24 41.11 -1.15
C PRO A 93 16.94 41.69 -0.58
N ASP A 94 16.95 41.99 0.72
CA ASP A 94 15.90 42.74 1.39
C ASP A 94 15.73 44.07 0.65
N ARG A 95 14.61 44.23 -0.04
CA ARG A 95 14.14 45.53 -0.52
C ARG A 95 13.00 45.97 0.37
#